data_AF-A0A933LZY2-F1
#
_entry.id   AF-A0A933LZY2-F1
#
_cell.length_a   1.000
_cell.length_b   1.000
_cell.length_c   1.000
_cell.angle_alpha   90.00
_cell.angle_beta   90.00
_cell.angle_gamma   90.00
#
_symmetry.space_group_name_H-M   'P 1'
#
loop_
_entity.id
_entity.type
_entity.pdbx_description
1 polymer ?
#
loop_
_entity_poly.entity_id
_entity_poly.type
_entity_poly.pdbx_seq_one_letter_code
_entity_poly.pdbx_strand_id
1 'polypeptide(L)'
;MPELHPGLVILFGSGETSPNGGRIFESVARRLTGHLRAVILETPAGFELNSAQVAGRIANFLRQRLQNYQPEITIIPARKRNTSFSPDDSELIRPLL
;
A
#
# COMPACT_ATOMS: atom_id res chain seq x y z
N MET A 1 10.55 -23.91 -16.24
CA MET A 1 9.99 -22.61 -15.82
C MET A 1 9.32 -22.85 -14.49
N PRO A 2 9.69 -22.19 -13.38
CA PRO A 2 8.93 -22.34 -12.14
C PRO A 2 7.47 -21.93 -12.40
N GLU A 3 6.51 -22.64 -11.81
CA GLU A 3 5.11 -22.23 -11.88
C GLU A 3 4.96 -20.86 -11.21
N LEU A 4 4.51 -19.87 -11.99
CA LEU A 4 4.14 -18.57 -11.47
C LEU A 4 2.75 -18.71 -10.85
N HIS A 5 2.66 -18.53 -9.53
CA HIS A 5 1.38 -18.39 -8.83
C HIS A 5 1.17 -16.90 -8.51
N PRO A 6 0.37 -16.16 -9.30
CA PRO A 6 0.09 -14.76 -9.01
C PRO A 6 -0.56 -14.61 -7.63
N GLY A 7 -0.20 -13.54 -6.94
CA GLY A 7 -0.87 -13.16 -5.69
C GLY A 7 -2.32 -12.71 -5.92
N LEU A 8 -3.06 -12.58 -4.82
CA LEU A 8 -4.43 -12.07 -4.84
C LEU A 8 -4.48 -10.60 -5.28
N VAL A 9 -5.33 -10.28 -6.26
CA VAL A 9 -5.61 -8.90 -6.69
C VAL A 9 -6.97 -8.47 -6.16
N ILE A 10 -7.04 -7.29 -5.55
CA ILE A 10 -8.26 -6.70 -5.02
C ILE A 10 -8.45 -5.33 -5.64
N LEU A 11 -9.67 -5.08 -6.12
CA LEU A 11 -10.07 -3.81 -6.72
C LEU A 11 -11.11 -3.16 -5.83
N PHE A 12 -10.83 -1.97 -5.33
CA PHE A 12 -11.80 -1.13 -4.64
C PHE A 12 -12.42 -0.16 -5.63
N GLY A 13 -13.75 -0.13 -5.71
CA GLY A 13 -14.46 0.94 -6.42
C GLY A 13 -14.49 2.24 -5.61
N SER A 14 -14.62 2.13 -4.28
CA SER A 14 -14.55 3.22 -3.31
C SER A 14 -14.47 2.62 -1.89
N GLY A 15 -14.01 3.41 -0.91
CA GLY A 15 -14.16 3.09 0.51
C GLY A 15 -13.12 2.11 1.05
N GLU A 16 -11.92 2.12 0.52
CA GLU A 16 -10.78 1.35 1.02
C GLU A 16 -10.50 1.63 2.50
N THR A 17 -10.63 2.89 2.94
CA THR A 17 -10.50 3.27 4.37
C THR A 17 -11.82 3.29 5.13
N SER A 18 -12.88 2.66 4.61
CA SER A 18 -14.17 2.51 5.32
C SER A 18 -14.15 1.29 6.26
N PRO A 19 -15.09 1.18 7.22
CA PRO A 19 -15.22 -0.03 8.04
C PRO A 19 -15.41 -1.31 7.22
N ASN A 20 -16.12 -1.24 6.09
CA ASN A 20 -16.31 -2.37 5.19
C ASN A 20 -15.02 -2.68 4.40
N GLY A 21 -14.32 -1.66 3.92
CA GLY A 21 -13.00 -1.82 3.28
C GLY A 21 -11.96 -2.44 4.20
N GLY A 22 -11.99 -2.06 5.48
CA GLY A 22 -11.16 -2.65 6.53
C GLY A 22 -11.33 -4.16 6.70
N ARG A 23 -12.52 -4.71 6.44
CA ARG A 23 -12.75 -6.18 6.48
C ARG A 23 -12.06 -6.90 5.32
N ILE A 24 -11.95 -6.25 4.17
CA ILE A 24 -11.25 -6.80 3.01
C ILE A 24 -9.75 -6.92 3.33
N PHE A 25 -9.14 -5.88 3.90
CA PHE A 25 -7.74 -5.94 4.34
C PHE A 25 -7.49 -7.04 5.38
N GLU A 26 -8.39 -7.22 6.36
CA GLU A 26 -8.28 -8.32 7.31
C GLU A 26 -8.42 -9.70 6.64
N SER A 27 -9.31 -9.84 5.67
CA SER A 27 -9.47 -11.10 4.92
C SER A 27 -8.19 -11.49 4.17
N VAL A 28 -7.46 -10.50 3.62
CA VAL A 28 -6.14 -10.70 3.01
C VAL A 28 -5.12 -11.06 4.06
N ALA A 29 -5.01 -10.28 5.14
CA ALA A 29 -4.02 -10.49 6.20
C ALA A 29 -4.10 -11.90 6.78
N ARG A 30 -5.31 -12.46 6.96
CA ARG A 30 -5.52 -13.83 7.43
C ARG A 30 -4.99 -14.93 6.48
N ARG A 31 -4.84 -14.62 5.19
CA ARG A 31 -4.35 -15.58 4.18
C ARG A 31 -2.84 -15.51 3.99
N LEU A 32 -2.21 -14.42 4.43
CA LEU A 32 -0.76 -14.25 4.33
C LEU A 32 -0.08 -15.04 5.45
N THR A 33 0.96 -15.78 5.09
CA THR A 33 1.82 -16.48 6.05
C THR A 33 3.05 -15.64 6.34
N GLY A 34 3.32 -15.36 7.62
CA GLY A 34 4.51 -14.60 8.05
C GLY A 34 4.20 -13.15 8.44
N HIS A 35 5.24 -12.32 8.47
CA HIS A 35 5.12 -10.92 8.90
C HIS A 35 4.39 -10.07 7.85
N LEU A 36 3.37 -9.32 8.28
CA LEU A 36 2.55 -8.51 7.39
C LEU A 36 3.30 -7.22 7.01
N ARG A 37 3.86 -7.20 5.81
CA ARG A 37 4.46 -6.00 5.21
C ARG A 37 3.49 -5.41 4.19
N ALA A 38 3.20 -4.12 4.31
CA ALA A 38 2.38 -3.40 3.33
C ALA A 38 3.07 -2.11 2.87
N VAL A 39 3.08 -1.94 1.55
CA VAL A 39 3.65 -0.77 0.90
C VAL A 39 2.53 0.05 0.29
N ILE A 40 2.51 1.33 0.60
CA ILE A 40 1.58 2.31 0.03
C ILE A 40 2.35 3.12 -1.02
N LEU A 41 1.93 3.00 -2.27
CA LEU A 41 2.45 3.82 -3.35
C LEU A 41 1.69 5.15 -3.36
N GLU A 42 2.35 6.21 -2.94
CA GLU A 42 1.81 7.57 -3.02
C GLU A 42 1.98 8.09 -4.45
N THR A 43 0.88 8.03 -5.20
CA THR A 43 0.76 8.64 -6.53
C THR A 43 -0.23 9.79 -6.46
N PRO A 44 0.17 11.04 -6.75
CA PRO A 44 -0.76 12.16 -6.77
C PRO A 44 -1.86 11.95 -7.82
N ALA A 45 -3.13 12.14 -7.44
CA ALA A 45 -4.24 12.17 -8.38
C ALA A 45 -4.45 13.60 -8.89
N GLY A 46 -4.18 13.87 -10.17
CA GLY A 46 -4.32 15.21 -10.74
C GLY A 46 -3.39 16.25 -10.08
N PHE A 47 -3.97 17.30 -9.49
CA PHE A 47 -3.25 18.41 -8.84
C PHE A 47 -3.25 18.31 -7.30
N GLU A 48 -3.44 17.11 -6.74
CA GLU A 48 -3.62 16.92 -5.30
C GLU A 48 -2.32 17.21 -4.51
N LEU A 49 -2.19 18.46 -4.04
CA LEU A 49 -1.06 18.94 -3.23
C LEU A 49 -0.91 18.19 -1.90
N ASN A 50 -1.98 17.55 -1.43
CA ASN A 50 -2.05 16.81 -0.17
C ASN A 50 -1.86 15.29 -0.33
N SER A 51 -1.33 14.80 -1.46
CA SER A 51 -1.07 13.37 -1.71
C SER A 51 -0.33 12.67 -0.56
N ALA A 52 0.70 13.30 0.00
CA ALA A 52 1.41 12.79 1.18
C ALA A 52 0.49 12.62 2.41
N GLN A 53 -0.45 13.53 2.61
CA GLN A 53 -1.43 13.45 3.71
C GLN A 53 -2.44 12.33 3.48
N VAL A 54 -2.87 12.12 2.23
CA VAL A 54 -3.76 11.01 1.87
C VAL A 54 -3.09 9.67 2.12
N ALA A 55 -1.86 9.47 1.62
CA ALA A 55 -1.08 8.26 1.88
C ALA A 55 -0.86 8.04 3.39
N GLY A 56 -0.57 9.11 4.14
CA GLY A 56 -0.43 9.07 5.59
C GLY A 56 -1.71 8.63 6.31
N ARG A 57 -2.89 9.09 5.88
CA ARG A 57 -4.19 8.67 6.42
C ARG A 57 -4.44 7.18 6.17
N ILE A 58 -4.14 6.70 4.96
CA ILE A 58 -4.24 5.27 4.62
C ILE A 58 -3.29 4.44 5.50
N ALA A 59 -2.05 4.89 5.68
CA ALA A 59 -1.09 4.21 6.54
C ALA A 59 -1.58 4.10 7.99
N ASN A 60 -2.10 5.20 8.56
CA ASN A 60 -2.66 5.21 9.91
C ASN A 60 -3.88 4.29 10.04
N PHE A 61 -4.77 4.30 9.04
CA PHE A 61 -5.90 3.39 9.00
C PHE A 61 -5.46 1.93 9.01
N LEU A 62 -4.48 1.54 8.18
CA LEU A 62 -3.98 0.16 8.14
C LEU A 62 -3.28 -0.25 9.44
N ARG A 63 -2.46 0.64 10.03
CA ARG A 63 -1.82 0.38 11.34
C ARG A 63 -2.86 0.09 12.41
N GLN A 64 -3.91 0.90 12.49
CA GLN A 64 -4.98 0.71 13.47
C GLN A 64 -5.82 -0.54 13.17
N ARG A 65 -6.26 -0.70 11.92
CA ARG A 65 -7.17 -1.78 11.52
C ARG A 65 -6.51 -3.15 11.65
N LEU A 66 -5.23 -3.24 11.31
CA LEU A 66 -4.47 -4.48 11.27
C LEU A 66 -3.50 -4.63 12.44
N GLN A 67 -3.65 -3.85 13.52
CA GLN A 67 -2.73 -3.86 14.67
C GLN A 67 -2.41 -5.25 15.24
N ASN A 68 -3.39 -6.17 15.22
CA ASN A 68 -3.24 -7.55 15.70
C ASN A 68 -2.24 -8.38 14.88
N TYR A 69 -1.94 -7.94 13.66
CA TYR A 69 -0.97 -8.56 12.75
C TYR A 69 0.40 -7.88 12.83
N GLN A 70 0.57 -6.86 13.69
CA GLN A 70 1.79 -6.06 13.86
C GLN A 70 2.38 -5.61 12.51
N PRO A 71 1.64 -4.84 11.70
CA PRO A 71 2.01 -4.59 10.32
C PRO A 71 3.22 -3.64 10.21
N GLU A 72 4.16 -3.99 9.34
CA GLU A 72 5.18 -3.08 8.86
C GLU A 72 4.61 -2.28 7.68
N ILE A 73 4.41 -0.98 7.86
CA ILE A 73 3.81 -0.09 6.85
C ILE A 73 4.85 0.91 6.34
N THR A 74 5.13 0.86 5.04
CA THR A 74 6.02 1.79 4.34
C THR A 74 5.22 2.62 3.32
N ILE A 75 5.49 3.93 3.26
CA ILE A 75 4.97 4.80 2.20
C ILE A 75 6.12 5.08 1.24
N ILE A 76 5.90 4.85 -0.05
CA ILE A 76 6.84 5.19 -1.12
C ILE A 76 6.26 6.39 -1.90
N PRO A 77 6.93 7.55 -1.89
CA PRO A 77 6.53 8.72 -2.67
C PRO A 77 6.86 8.55 -4.16
N ALA A 78 6.15 7.63 -4.83
CA ALA A 78 6.30 7.28 -6.25
C ALA A 78 5.56 8.28 -7.17
N ARG A 79 5.90 9.57 -7.08
CA ARG A 79 5.07 10.67 -7.58
C ARG A 79 5.17 10.92 -9.08
N LYS A 80 6.37 11.19 -9.60
CA LYS A 80 6.56 11.66 -10.99
C LYS A 80 7.92 11.26 -11.55
N ARG A 81 7.92 10.66 -12.75
CA ARG A 81 9.14 10.33 -13.50
C ARG A 81 10.05 11.54 -13.68
N ASN A 82 11.36 11.29 -13.71
CA ASN A 82 12.40 12.31 -13.89
C ASN A 82 12.41 13.38 -12.78
N THR A 83 12.01 13.02 -11.56
CA THR A 83 12.14 13.85 -10.36
C THR A 83 12.85 13.07 -9.27
N SER A 84 13.15 13.68 -8.13
CA SER A 84 13.66 12.98 -6.94
C SER A 84 12.69 11.92 -6.38
N PHE A 85 11.44 11.94 -6.84
CA PHE A 85 10.36 11.03 -6.45
C PHE A 85 9.91 10.21 -7.68
N SER A 86 10.88 9.81 -8.50
CA SER A 86 10.64 9.02 -9.70
C SER A 86 10.30 7.58 -9.34
N PRO A 87 9.18 7.00 -9.83
CA PRO A 87 8.91 5.57 -9.65
C PRO A 87 9.92 4.66 -10.37
N ASP A 88 10.78 5.22 -11.22
CA ASP A 88 11.87 4.50 -11.90
C ASP A 88 13.16 4.42 -11.07
N ASP A 89 13.22 5.09 -9.91
CA ASP A 89 14.38 5.02 -9.01
C ASP A 89 14.34 3.72 -8.19
N SER A 90 15.31 2.83 -8.42
CA SER A 90 15.40 1.52 -7.76
C SER A 90 15.56 1.60 -6.25
N GLU A 91 16.23 2.64 -5.74
CA GLU A 91 16.38 2.83 -4.29
C GLU A 91 15.07 3.27 -3.66
N LEU A 92 14.29 4.08 -4.38
CA LEU A 92 12.98 4.53 -3.92
C LEU A 92 11.98 3.36 -3.85
N ILE A 93 11.96 2.48 -4.86
CA ILE A 93 11.02 1.35 -4.93
C ILE A 93 11.50 0.08 -4.21
N ARG A 94 12.72 0.08 -3.64
CA ARG A 94 13.32 -1.06 -2.93
C ARG A 94 12.38 -1.79 -1.96
N PRO A 95 11.47 -1.13 -1.21
CA PRO A 95 10.56 -1.84 -0.31
C PRO A 95 9.52 -2.75 -1.01
N LEU A 96 9.37 -2.69 -2.34
CA LEU A 96 8.51 -3.60 -3.11
C LEU A 96 9.14 -4.97 -3.39
N LEU A 97 10.44 -5.13 -3.16
CA LEU A 97 11.24 -6.31 -3.54
C LEU A 97 11.49 -7.28 -2.37
#